data_AF-A0A978T438-F1
#
_entry.id   AF-A0A978T438-F1
#
_cell.length_a   1.000
_cell.length_b   1.000
_cell.length_c   1.000
_cell.angle_alpha   90.00
_cell.angle_beta   90.00
_cell.angle_gamma   90.00
#
_symmetry.space_group_name_H-M   'P 1'
#
loop_
_entity.id
_entity.type
_entity.pdbx_description
1 polymer ?
#
loop_
_entity_poly.entity_id
_entity_poly.type
_entity_poly.pdbx_seq_one_letter_code
_entity_poly.pdbx_strand_id
1 'polypeptide(L)'
;MPDFLSESDLQSIYEKIQDLQQRLSQLEQRNQTVIISGGKPNIQPQPLRITQEELVNIYNYAPQILLAYVTPVAVTAHTYTQQDPHQVTLEYSPSGHYWVVLTETEAGKSYWLLPHGGRRIDFNRLRSRIELLFDLQGDSHYLNTNFNLEKPAQLRILPGGTSWQLVEKGYIISGKVSPAQKILSEIENLRDSQGKIPDSFNSLLENIQNISKYNSEDKNINAEIKKIKESLTQVIDRVIEYKSYFTEKLNKTNEELEQKLREYRETAEKNTQLLASSKELSLTRLTQQCQHIENKIVQMDMQLAAKLQQQDKTIRYLKTGVICLFLLEGFLLAIVSVTLLAIFFDS
;
A
#
# COMPACT_ATOMS: atom_id res chain seq x y z
N MET A 1 41.08 9.82 20.08
CA MET A 1 39.69 9.90 20.58
C MET A 1 39.08 11.16 19.99
N PRO A 2 37.98 11.09 19.23
CA PRO A 2 37.37 12.29 18.68
C PRO A 2 36.58 13.02 19.76
N ASP A 3 36.85 14.30 19.91
CA ASP A 3 36.14 15.23 20.81
C ASP A 3 34.66 15.24 20.45
N PHE A 4 33.84 14.66 21.33
CA PHE A 4 32.39 14.79 21.24
C PHE A 4 32.02 16.22 21.63
N LEU A 5 31.26 16.88 20.75
CA LEU A 5 30.67 18.21 20.97
C LEU A 5 30.09 18.31 22.38
N SER A 6 30.39 19.40 23.07
CA SER A 6 29.96 19.59 24.45
C SER A 6 28.44 19.70 24.50
N GLU A 7 27.83 19.27 25.61
CA GLU A 7 26.38 19.33 25.82
C GLU A 7 25.83 20.77 25.67
N SER A 8 26.69 21.77 25.94
CA SER A 8 26.43 23.19 25.68
C SER A 8 26.30 23.54 24.20
N ASP A 9 27.08 22.89 23.32
CA ASP A 9 27.05 23.15 21.87
C ASP A 9 25.75 22.62 21.27
N LEU A 10 25.32 21.43 21.72
CA LEU A 10 24.05 20.82 21.33
C LEU A 10 22.85 21.69 21.72
N GLN A 11 22.87 22.27 22.92
CA GLN A 11 21.81 23.16 23.38
C GLN A 11 21.70 24.41 22.51
N SER A 12 22.82 25.02 22.11
CA SER A 12 22.82 26.20 21.23
C SER A 12 22.29 25.90 19.82
N ILE A 13 22.48 24.66 19.35
CA ILE A 13 21.98 24.20 18.05
C ILE A 13 20.46 24.04 18.11
N TYR A 14 19.92 23.48 19.20
CA TYR A 14 18.49 23.35 19.40
C TYR A 14 17.78 24.71 19.41
N GLU A 15 18.33 25.69 20.11
CA GLU A 15 17.77 27.05 20.17
C GLU A 15 17.75 27.73 18.79
N LYS A 16 18.81 27.55 17.99
CA LYS A 16 18.85 28.09 16.61
C LYS A 16 17.85 27.42 15.68
N ILE A 17 17.64 26.11 15.80
CA ILE A 17 16.64 25.38 15.02
C ILE A 17 15.23 25.91 15.35
N GLN A 18 14.96 26.20 16.61
CA GLN A 18 13.67 26.72 17.05
C GLN A 18 13.40 28.15 16.56
N ASP A 19 14.40 29.04 16.58
CA ASP A 19 14.30 30.40 15.98
C ASP A 19 14.03 30.34 14.47
N LEU A 20 14.72 29.43 13.76
CA LEU A 20 14.52 29.23 12.32
C LEU A 20 13.10 28.75 12.00
N GLN A 21 12.56 27.82 12.78
CA GLN A 21 11.18 27.35 12.61
C GLN A 21 10.17 28.48 12.84
N GLN A 22 10.39 29.32 13.84
CA GLN A 22 9.52 30.45 14.13
C GLN A 22 9.53 31.49 13.00
N ARG A 23 10.70 31.80 12.44
CA ARG A 23 10.82 32.71 11.28
C ARG A 23 10.15 32.16 10.03
N LEU A 24 10.24 30.86 9.79
CA LEU A 24 9.60 30.21 8.65
C LEU A 24 8.08 30.35 8.71
N SER A 25 7.49 30.11 9.89
CA SER A 25 6.05 30.26 10.12
C SER A 25 5.56 31.70 9.91
N GLN A 26 6.35 32.70 10.32
CA GLN A 26 6.03 34.11 10.07
C GLN A 26 6.08 34.49 8.59
N LEU A 27 7.00 33.91 7.81
CA LEU A 27 7.09 34.13 6.37
C LEU A 27 5.93 33.46 5.62
N GLU A 28 5.50 32.27 6.06
CA GLU A 28 4.33 31.59 5.50
C GLU A 28 3.05 32.40 5.75
N GLN A 29 2.87 32.97 6.93
CA GLN A 29 1.73 33.84 7.23
C GLN A 29 1.72 35.12 6.39
N ARG A 30 2.88 35.74 6.14
CA ARG A 30 2.98 36.92 5.25
C ARG A 30 2.68 36.60 3.78
N ASN A 31 2.95 35.37 3.33
CA ASN A 31 2.61 34.93 1.98
C ASN A 31 1.11 34.63 1.79
N GLN A 32 0.33 34.46 2.85
CA GLN A 32 -1.12 34.23 2.77
C GLN A 32 -1.95 35.51 2.63
N THR A 33 -1.36 36.70 2.81
CA THR A 33 -2.02 38.00 2.55
C THR A 33 -1.86 38.47 1.10
N VAL A 34 -2.14 37.61 0.13
CA VAL A 34 -2.36 38.06 -1.26
C VAL A 34 -3.81 38.52 -1.40
N ILE A 35 -3.96 39.84 -1.45
CA ILE A 35 -5.20 40.58 -1.69
C ILE A 35 -5.80 40.14 -3.03
N ILE A 36 -6.98 39.51 -2.98
CA ILE A 36 -7.80 39.19 -4.16
C ILE A 36 -8.48 40.48 -4.62
N SER A 37 -7.84 41.25 -5.50
CA SER A 37 -8.52 42.27 -6.30
C SER A 37 -9.14 41.60 -7.53
N GLY A 38 -10.47 41.53 -7.56
CA GLY A 38 -11.28 41.01 -8.67
C GLY A 38 -11.27 41.87 -9.95
N GLY A 39 -10.10 42.27 -10.43
CA GLY A 39 -9.92 42.79 -11.79
C GLY A 39 -9.69 41.63 -12.75
N LYS A 40 -10.33 41.64 -13.93
CA LYS A 40 -9.95 40.73 -15.01
C LYS A 40 -8.42 40.82 -15.19
N PRO A 41 -7.68 39.71 -15.17
CA PRO A 41 -6.22 39.78 -15.30
C PRO A 41 -5.89 40.53 -16.58
N ASN A 42 -4.95 41.47 -16.51
CA ASN A 42 -4.39 42.04 -17.72
C ASN A 42 -3.62 40.91 -18.42
N ILE A 43 -4.26 40.31 -19.43
CA ILE A 43 -3.76 39.12 -20.13
C ILE A 43 -2.60 39.48 -21.07
N GLN A 44 -2.34 40.76 -21.33
CA GLN A 44 -1.26 41.16 -22.23
C GLN A 44 0.11 41.13 -21.55
N PRO A 45 1.13 40.58 -22.22
CA PRO A 45 2.48 40.54 -21.69
C PRO A 45 3.06 41.96 -21.60
N GLN A 46 3.90 42.19 -20.59
CA GLN A 46 4.60 43.46 -20.44
C GLN A 46 5.68 43.62 -21.54
N PRO A 47 5.83 44.81 -22.13
CA PRO A 47 6.82 45.03 -23.18
C PRO A 47 8.25 44.94 -22.65
N LEU A 48 9.08 44.16 -23.33
CA LEU A 48 10.52 44.04 -23.08
C LEU A 48 11.33 44.83 -24.11
N ARG A 49 12.28 45.63 -23.64
CA ARG A 49 13.20 46.39 -24.51
C ARG A 49 14.43 45.56 -24.86
N ILE A 50 14.22 44.50 -25.62
CA ILE A 50 15.27 43.59 -26.09
C ILE A 50 15.05 43.24 -27.55
N THR A 51 16.13 42.91 -28.23
CA THR A 51 16.12 42.39 -29.60
C THR A 51 15.64 40.93 -29.64
N GLN A 52 15.29 40.45 -30.84
CA GLN A 52 14.91 39.05 -31.04
C GLN A 52 16.06 38.09 -30.68
N GLU A 53 17.31 38.44 -31.02
CA GLU A 53 18.48 37.61 -30.73
C GLU A 53 18.72 37.50 -29.22
N GLU A 54 18.60 38.61 -28.49
CA GLU A 54 18.68 38.62 -27.03
C GLU A 54 17.56 37.79 -26.41
N LEU A 55 16.33 37.87 -26.93
CA LEU A 55 15.22 37.04 -26.46
C LEU A 55 15.52 35.54 -26.61
N VAL A 56 16.04 35.14 -27.78
CA VAL A 56 16.44 33.75 -28.05
C VAL A 56 17.53 33.29 -27.10
N ASN A 57 18.55 34.13 -26.87
CA ASN A 57 19.62 33.83 -25.94
C ASN A 57 19.08 33.66 -24.52
N ILE A 58 18.30 34.62 -24.01
CA ILE A 58 17.71 34.53 -22.67
C ILE A 58 16.86 33.27 -22.54
N TYR A 59 16.06 32.93 -23.55
CA TYR A 59 15.24 31.73 -23.55
C TYR A 59 16.06 30.44 -23.44
N ASN A 60 17.15 30.31 -24.20
CA ASN A 60 17.96 29.10 -24.22
C ASN A 60 18.85 28.93 -22.97
N TYR A 61 19.30 30.04 -22.35
CA TYR A 61 20.18 30.00 -21.19
C TYR A 61 19.45 30.06 -19.84
N ALA A 62 18.42 30.90 -19.74
CA ALA A 62 17.73 31.18 -18.49
C ALA A 62 16.24 31.56 -18.73
N PRO A 63 15.41 30.63 -19.25
CA PRO A 63 14.02 30.91 -19.60
C PRO A 63 13.17 31.37 -18.41
N GLN A 64 13.57 31.03 -17.17
CA GLN A 64 12.91 31.46 -15.94
C GLN A 64 12.87 32.98 -15.76
N ILE A 65 13.81 33.73 -16.36
CA ILE A 65 13.82 35.20 -16.30
C ILE A 65 12.60 35.78 -17.02
N LEU A 66 12.11 35.10 -18.05
CA LEU A 66 10.99 35.56 -18.86
C LEU A 66 9.63 35.38 -18.17
N LEU A 67 9.54 34.63 -17.06
CA LEU A 67 8.27 34.30 -16.38
C LEU A 67 7.43 35.52 -16.00
N ALA A 68 8.06 36.65 -15.66
CA ALA A 68 7.36 37.89 -15.30
C ALA A 68 6.83 38.67 -16.52
N TYR A 69 7.27 38.33 -17.73
CA TYR A 69 7.02 39.08 -18.96
C TYR A 69 6.26 38.25 -20.01
N VAL A 70 5.86 37.03 -19.68
CA VAL A 70 5.20 36.10 -20.59
C VAL A 70 3.72 35.98 -20.27
N THR A 71 2.93 35.78 -21.32
CA THR A 71 1.55 35.32 -21.21
C THR A 71 1.47 33.86 -21.66
N PRO A 72 1.01 32.93 -20.81
CA PRO A 72 0.84 31.53 -21.22
C PRO A 72 -0.37 31.38 -22.15
N VAL A 73 -0.16 30.68 -23.26
CA VAL A 73 -1.16 30.50 -24.32
C VAL A 73 -1.25 29.06 -24.80
N ALA A 74 -2.39 28.71 -25.39
CA ALA A 74 -2.65 27.44 -26.05
C ALA A 74 -3.29 27.68 -27.42
N VAL A 75 -3.10 26.73 -28.33
CA VAL A 75 -3.81 26.70 -29.63
C VAL A 75 -5.29 26.46 -29.38
N THR A 76 -6.15 27.19 -30.09
CA THR A 76 -7.61 27.13 -29.89
C THR A 76 -8.22 25.82 -30.41
N ALA A 77 -9.38 25.44 -29.88
CA ALA A 77 -10.13 24.28 -30.37
C ALA A 77 -10.51 24.40 -31.86
N HIS A 78 -10.76 25.63 -32.32
CA HIS A 78 -11.16 25.93 -33.69
C HIS A 78 -10.05 25.67 -34.71
N THR A 79 -8.80 25.94 -34.36
CA THR A 79 -7.66 25.65 -35.24
C THR A 79 -7.38 24.14 -35.39
N TYR A 80 -7.95 23.27 -34.54
CA TYR A 80 -7.92 21.82 -34.75
C TYR A 80 -9.01 21.30 -35.69
N THR A 81 -10.11 22.04 -35.86
CA THR A 81 -11.25 21.64 -36.70
C THR A 81 -11.18 22.21 -38.11
N GLN A 82 -10.53 23.36 -38.28
CA GLN A 82 -10.21 23.91 -39.60
C GLN A 82 -8.83 23.41 -40.06
N GLN A 83 -8.78 22.67 -41.16
CA GLN A 83 -7.56 22.12 -41.77
C GLN A 83 -6.69 23.18 -42.49
N ASP A 84 -6.86 24.47 -42.21
CA ASP A 84 -6.05 25.52 -42.85
C ASP A 84 -4.80 25.80 -41.99
N PRO A 85 -3.60 25.36 -42.42
CA PRO A 85 -2.36 25.60 -41.69
C PRO A 85 -1.99 27.09 -41.60
N HIS A 86 -2.67 27.98 -42.33
CA HIS A 86 -2.40 29.42 -42.32
C HIS A 86 -3.27 30.23 -41.34
N GLN A 87 -4.19 29.59 -40.61
CA GLN A 87 -5.07 30.26 -39.64
C GLN A 87 -4.91 29.72 -38.21
N VAL A 88 -3.66 29.56 -37.77
CA VAL A 88 -3.37 29.11 -36.41
C VAL A 88 -3.58 30.25 -35.42
N THR A 89 -4.63 30.15 -34.61
CA THR A 89 -4.93 31.08 -33.51
C THR A 89 -4.54 30.51 -32.15
N LEU A 90 -4.13 31.40 -31.24
CA LEU A 90 -3.77 31.12 -29.86
C LEU A 90 -4.56 32.02 -28.90
N GLU A 91 -4.94 31.45 -27.77
CA GLU A 91 -5.68 32.12 -26.70
C GLU A 91 -4.96 31.94 -25.36
N TYR A 92 -5.21 32.88 -24.44
CA TYR A 92 -4.71 32.75 -23.08
C TYR A 92 -5.18 31.45 -22.42
N SER A 93 -4.23 30.74 -21.83
CA SER A 93 -4.50 29.53 -21.07
C SER A 93 -3.52 29.45 -19.90
N PRO A 94 -3.99 29.39 -18.64
CA PRO A 94 -3.12 29.19 -17.48
C PRO A 94 -2.28 27.89 -17.57
N SER A 95 -2.80 26.91 -18.30
CA SER A 95 -2.14 25.63 -18.57
C SER A 95 -1.47 25.56 -19.95
N GLY A 96 -1.28 26.71 -20.62
CA GLY A 96 -0.71 26.80 -21.95
C GLY A 96 0.66 26.14 -22.08
N HIS A 97 0.92 25.54 -23.25
CA HIS A 97 2.22 24.93 -23.60
C HIS A 97 3.19 25.91 -24.24
N TYR A 98 2.76 27.15 -24.47
CA TYR A 98 3.53 28.18 -25.12
C TYR A 98 3.45 29.50 -24.34
N TRP A 99 4.40 30.38 -24.58
CA TRP A 99 4.50 31.72 -24.02
C TRP A 99 4.47 32.75 -25.14
N VAL A 100 3.69 33.81 -24.95
CA VAL A 100 3.76 35.01 -25.76
C VAL A 100 4.59 36.06 -25.04
N VAL A 101 5.57 36.61 -25.74
CA VAL A 101 6.42 37.71 -25.30
C VAL A 101 6.19 38.91 -26.20
N LEU A 102 6.09 40.10 -25.61
CA LEU A 102 6.04 41.37 -26.35
C LEU A 102 7.41 42.04 -26.26
N THR A 103 8.05 42.28 -27.41
CA THR A 103 9.27 43.10 -27.48
C THR A 103 8.96 44.46 -28.07
N GLU A 104 9.60 45.49 -27.54
CA GLU A 104 9.52 46.88 -27.99
C GLU A 104 10.92 47.37 -28.37
N THR A 105 11.13 47.61 -29.67
CA THR A 105 12.37 48.18 -30.22
C THR A 105 12.07 49.49 -30.93
N GLU A 106 13.10 50.19 -31.41
CA GLU A 106 12.92 51.41 -32.23
C GLU A 106 12.09 51.16 -33.50
N ALA A 107 12.07 49.92 -34.00
CA ALA A 107 11.29 49.50 -35.16
C ALA A 107 9.81 49.20 -34.85
N GLY A 108 9.42 49.20 -33.57
CA GLY A 108 8.04 49.01 -33.12
C GLY A 108 7.84 47.82 -32.18
N LYS A 109 6.58 47.38 -32.06
CA LYS A 109 6.15 46.31 -31.15
C LYS A 109 5.96 45.01 -31.91
N SER A 110 6.57 43.93 -31.41
CA SER A 110 6.47 42.59 -31.99
C SER A 110 6.08 41.56 -30.94
N TYR A 111 5.19 40.64 -31.30
CA TYR A 111 4.79 39.51 -30.47
C TYR A 111 5.50 38.25 -30.93
N TRP A 112 6.11 37.55 -29.98
CA TRP A 112 6.88 36.34 -30.22
C TRP A 112 6.29 35.18 -29.44
N LEU A 113 6.23 34.02 -30.08
CA LEU A 113 5.84 32.76 -29.47
C LEU A 113 7.07 31.93 -29.14
N LEU A 114 7.12 31.45 -27.90
CA LEU A 114 8.15 30.57 -27.39
C LEU A 114 7.49 29.30 -26.84
N PRO A 115 8.15 28.14 -26.92
CA PRO A 115 7.72 26.98 -26.13
C PRO A 115 7.81 27.32 -24.63
N HIS A 116 6.90 26.81 -23.80
CA HIS A 116 6.89 27.10 -22.37
C HIS A 116 8.19 26.63 -21.67
N GLY A 117 9.09 27.56 -21.33
CA GLY A 117 10.42 27.22 -20.79
C GLY A 117 10.42 26.69 -19.34
N GLY A 118 9.37 26.97 -18.57
CA GLY A 118 9.21 26.47 -17.18
C GLY A 118 8.59 25.08 -17.05
N ARG A 119 8.27 24.39 -18.16
CA ARG A 119 7.60 23.07 -18.15
C ARG A 119 8.27 22.16 -19.15
N ARG A 120 8.35 20.87 -18.82
CA ARG A 120 8.80 19.86 -19.78
C ARG A 120 7.74 19.69 -20.86
N ILE A 121 8.07 20.05 -22.08
CA ILE A 121 7.23 19.81 -23.26
C ILE A 121 7.55 18.41 -23.76
N ASP A 122 6.52 17.57 -23.85
CA ASP A 122 6.63 16.26 -24.48
C ASP A 122 6.40 16.41 -25.98
N PHE A 123 7.48 16.66 -26.73
CA PHE A 123 7.49 16.77 -28.19
C PHE A 123 6.98 15.50 -28.87
N ASN A 124 7.16 14.31 -28.29
CA ASN A 124 6.62 13.08 -28.88
C ASN A 124 5.09 13.08 -28.86
N ARG A 125 4.48 13.48 -27.74
CA ARG A 125 3.01 13.54 -27.62
C ARG A 125 2.40 14.75 -28.33
N LEU A 126 3.12 15.87 -28.38
CA LEU A 126 2.64 17.14 -28.91
C LEU A 126 3.17 17.43 -30.32
N ARG A 127 3.83 16.47 -30.98
CA ARG A 127 4.53 16.65 -32.26
C ARG A 127 3.69 17.40 -33.29
N SER A 128 2.51 16.87 -33.60
CA SER A 128 1.60 17.47 -34.59
C SER A 128 1.12 18.87 -34.20
N ARG A 129 1.14 19.23 -32.91
CA ARG A 129 0.75 20.57 -32.43
C ARG A 129 1.91 21.56 -32.49
N ILE A 130 3.13 21.07 -32.28
CA ILE A 130 4.34 21.89 -32.33
C ILE A 130 4.71 22.17 -33.79
N GLU A 131 4.58 21.19 -34.68
CA GLU A 131 4.82 21.33 -36.13
C GLU A 131 3.89 22.37 -36.81
N LEU A 132 2.76 22.71 -36.19
CA LEU A 132 1.89 23.81 -36.64
C LEU A 132 2.52 25.20 -36.38
N LEU A 133 3.34 25.33 -35.34
CA LEU A 133 3.84 26.60 -34.82
C LEU A 133 5.35 26.77 -35.06
N PHE A 134 6.09 25.67 -35.13
CA PHE A 134 7.54 25.62 -35.25
C PHE A 134 7.95 24.54 -36.24
N ASP A 135 8.93 24.84 -37.08
CA ASP A 135 9.61 23.83 -37.88
C ASP A 135 10.69 23.17 -37.03
N LEU A 136 10.67 21.83 -37.02
CA LEU A 136 11.54 21.00 -36.19
C LEU A 136 12.68 20.42 -37.03
N GLN A 137 13.92 20.67 -36.63
CA GLN A 137 15.11 20.08 -37.27
C GLN A 137 15.89 19.16 -36.33
N GLY A 138 16.46 18.10 -36.92
CA GLY A 138 17.27 17.10 -36.23
C GLY A 138 16.48 15.84 -35.84
N ASP A 139 17.11 14.96 -35.06
CA ASP A 139 16.52 13.69 -34.67
C ASP A 139 15.47 13.88 -33.57
N SER A 140 14.24 13.44 -33.87
CA SER A 140 13.08 13.56 -33.00
C SER A 140 13.23 12.89 -31.64
N HIS A 141 14.11 11.88 -31.50
CA HIS A 141 14.34 11.23 -30.20
C HIS A 141 14.99 12.16 -29.17
N TYR A 142 15.78 13.14 -29.60
CA TYR A 142 16.50 14.04 -28.70
C TYR A 142 15.71 15.29 -28.30
N LEU A 143 14.67 15.67 -29.05
CA LEU A 143 13.83 16.86 -28.78
C LEU A 143 13.18 16.83 -27.40
N ASN A 144 12.78 15.64 -26.91
CA ASN A 144 12.18 15.47 -25.57
C ASN A 144 13.16 15.70 -24.42
N THR A 145 14.47 15.62 -24.68
CA THR A 145 15.51 15.73 -23.65
C THR A 145 16.27 17.04 -23.72
N ASN A 146 16.56 17.51 -24.93
CA ASN A 146 17.39 18.70 -25.18
C ASN A 146 17.04 19.31 -26.55
N PHE A 147 16.50 20.52 -26.56
CA PHE A 147 16.27 21.31 -27.77
C PHE A 147 16.81 22.73 -27.56
N ASN A 148 17.12 23.40 -28.67
CA ASN A 148 17.50 24.81 -28.70
C ASN A 148 16.53 25.57 -29.61
N LEU A 149 16.03 26.70 -29.13
CA LEU A 149 15.23 27.59 -29.96
C LEU A 149 16.20 28.42 -30.82
N GLU A 150 16.10 28.30 -32.15
CA GLU A 150 16.89 29.14 -33.05
C GLU A 150 16.13 30.41 -33.42
N LYS A 151 14.83 30.27 -33.72
CA LYS A 151 13.97 31.39 -34.08
C LYS A 151 12.61 31.29 -33.36
N PRO A 152 12.13 32.35 -32.69
CA PRO A 152 10.79 32.36 -32.13
C PRO A 152 9.74 32.48 -33.24
N ALA A 153 8.52 31.98 -33.01
CA ALA A 153 7.44 32.18 -33.98
C ALA A 153 6.90 33.61 -33.88
N GLN A 154 6.55 34.23 -35.00
CA GLN A 154 6.02 35.59 -35.01
C GLN A 154 4.49 35.57 -34.92
N LEU A 155 3.94 36.43 -34.07
CA LEU A 155 2.50 36.55 -33.86
C LEU A 155 2.00 37.95 -34.18
N ARG A 156 0.71 38.01 -34.53
CA ARG A 156 -0.07 39.26 -34.60
C ARG A 156 -1.23 39.17 -33.62
N ILE A 157 -1.43 40.22 -32.84
CA ILE A 157 -2.60 40.31 -31.97
C ILE A 157 -3.88 40.55 -32.78
N LEU A 158 -4.96 39.84 -32.46
CA LEU A 158 -6.26 39.99 -33.10
C LEU A 158 -7.03 41.20 -32.52
N PRO A 159 -8.05 41.74 -33.22
CA PRO A 159 -8.78 42.95 -32.80
C PRO A 159 -9.47 42.90 -31.43
N GLY A 160 -9.55 41.72 -30.80
CA GLY A 160 -10.07 41.56 -29.43
C GLY A 160 -9.02 41.71 -28.32
N GLY A 161 -7.73 41.81 -28.65
CA GLY A 161 -6.65 42.01 -27.67
C GLY A 161 -6.35 40.84 -26.74
N THR A 162 -7.06 39.72 -26.88
CA THR A 162 -6.97 38.52 -26.02
C THR A 162 -6.49 37.27 -26.75
N SER A 163 -6.39 37.34 -28.08
CA SER A 163 -5.98 36.24 -28.95
C SER A 163 -4.94 36.69 -29.96
N TRP A 164 -4.12 35.74 -30.38
CA TRP A 164 -3.02 35.95 -31.29
C TRP A 164 -3.14 35.00 -32.49
N GLN A 165 -2.70 35.47 -33.65
CA GLN A 165 -2.62 34.69 -34.87
C GLN A 165 -1.16 34.50 -35.24
N LEU A 166 -0.79 33.28 -35.62
CA LEU A 166 0.53 32.96 -36.15
C LEU A 166 0.74 33.67 -37.50
N VAL A 167 1.83 34.42 -37.62
CA VAL A 167 2.26 35.09 -38.85
C VAL A 167 3.39 34.29 -39.50
N GLU A 168 4.39 33.91 -38.70
CA GLU A 168 5.54 33.14 -39.16
C GLU A 168 5.85 32.03 -38.15
N LYS A 169 6.19 30.83 -38.66
CA LYS A 169 6.64 29.74 -37.80
C LYS A 169 8.01 30.02 -37.21
N GLY A 170 8.20 29.52 -36.00
CA GLY A 170 9.52 29.50 -35.36
C GLY A 170 10.33 28.29 -35.79
N TYR A 171 11.53 28.16 -35.24
CA TYR A 171 12.48 27.12 -35.60
C TYR A 171 13.16 26.53 -34.37
N ILE A 172 13.11 25.21 -34.24
CA ILE A 172 13.67 24.47 -33.10
C ILE A 172 14.62 23.39 -33.63
N ILE A 173 15.84 23.37 -33.08
CA ILE A 173 16.86 22.38 -33.40
C ILE A 173 17.00 21.37 -32.25
N SER A 174 17.07 20.10 -32.61
CA SER A 174 17.35 18.98 -31.71
C SER A 174 18.83 18.91 -31.35
N GLY A 175 19.14 18.82 -30.05
CA GLY A 175 20.50 18.73 -29.54
C GLY A 175 20.96 20.01 -28.85
N LYS A 176 21.61 19.86 -27.68
CA LYS A 176 22.41 20.93 -27.10
C LYS A 176 23.64 21.10 -27.98
N VAL A 177 23.74 22.20 -28.72
CA VAL A 177 25.06 22.78 -28.92
C VAL A 177 25.46 23.23 -27.53
N SER A 178 26.40 22.51 -26.90
CA SER A 178 26.90 22.91 -25.59
C SER A 178 27.31 24.38 -25.67
N PRO A 179 27.03 25.23 -24.66
CA PRO A 179 27.57 26.58 -24.62
C PRO A 179 29.09 26.58 -24.92
N ALA A 180 29.81 25.55 -24.45
CA ALA A 180 31.20 25.34 -24.77
C ALA A 180 31.47 25.05 -26.26
N GLN A 181 30.62 24.31 -26.97
CA GLN A 181 30.78 24.04 -28.40
C GLN A 181 30.51 25.29 -29.25
N LYS A 182 29.51 26.10 -28.88
CA LYS A 182 29.23 27.37 -29.56
C LYS A 182 30.36 28.38 -29.36
N ILE A 183 30.86 28.46 -28.12
CA ILE A 183 32.06 29.23 -27.77
C ILE A 183 33.28 28.68 -28.54
N LEU A 184 33.48 27.37 -28.63
CA LEU A 184 34.60 26.77 -29.38
C LEU A 184 34.54 27.10 -30.87
N SER A 185 33.37 27.05 -31.50
CA SER A 185 33.21 27.45 -32.91
C SER A 185 33.40 28.95 -33.12
N GLU A 186 32.95 29.81 -32.21
CA GLU A 186 33.22 31.26 -32.26
C GLU A 186 34.71 31.55 -32.03
N ILE A 187 35.38 30.79 -31.16
CA ILE A 187 36.82 30.87 -30.90
C ILE A 187 37.64 30.40 -32.10
N GLU A 188 37.26 29.31 -32.77
CA GLU A 188 37.91 28.86 -34.02
C GLU A 188 37.79 29.92 -35.12
N ASN A 189 36.61 30.53 -35.26
CA ASN A 189 36.39 31.63 -36.20
C ASN A 189 37.23 32.89 -35.86
N LEU A 190 37.47 33.15 -34.56
CA LEU A 190 38.34 34.25 -34.10
C LEU A 190 39.84 33.95 -34.26
N ARG A 191 40.24 32.69 -34.15
CA ARG A 191 41.62 32.23 -34.37
C ARG A 191 42.09 32.46 -35.81
N ASP A 192 41.19 32.28 -36.77
CA ASP A 192 41.48 32.51 -38.20
C ASP A 192 41.54 34.00 -38.55
N SER A 193 41.01 34.88 -37.70
CA SER A 193 40.89 36.32 -37.97
C SER A 193 41.84 37.21 -37.16
N GLN A 194 42.41 36.76 -36.03
CA GLN A 194 43.39 37.54 -35.24
C GLN A 194 44.64 36.74 -34.83
N GLY A 195 45.77 37.08 -35.46
CA GLY A 195 47.01 36.30 -35.45
C GLY A 195 47.87 36.26 -34.18
N LYS A 196 47.40 36.63 -32.98
CA LYS A 196 48.11 36.36 -31.72
C LYS A 196 47.15 36.21 -30.55
N ILE A 197 47.07 35.00 -30.01
CA ILE A 197 46.23 34.64 -28.88
C ILE A 197 46.98 34.97 -27.55
N PRO A 198 46.35 35.63 -26.56
CA PRO A 198 46.92 35.84 -25.22
C PRO A 198 47.08 34.54 -24.43
N ASP A 199 48.12 34.42 -23.59
CA ASP A 199 48.41 33.20 -22.81
C ASP A 199 47.27 32.71 -21.91
N SER A 200 46.42 33.63 -21.43
CA SER A 200 45.20 33.32 -20.66
C SER A 200 44.20 32.44 -21.42
N PHE A 201 44.28 32.43 -22.74
CA PHE A 201 43.40 31.69 -23.62
C PHE A 201 43.86 30.23 -23.82
N ASN A 202 45.17 29.98 -23.81
CA ASN A 202 45.71 28.63 -23.81
C ASN A 202 45.31 27.89 -22.51
N SER A 203 45.30 28.60 -21.38
CA SER A 203 44.80 28.06 -20.11
C SER A 203 43.31 27.72 -20.14
N LEU A 204 42.50 28.50 -20.87
CA LEU A 204 41.07 28.24 -21.06
C LEU A 204 40.82 27.00 -21.94
N LEU A 205 41.61 26.83 -23.01
CA LEU A 205 41.58 25.64 -23.87
C LEU A 205 41.93 24.37 -23.09
N GLU A 206 42.96 24.43 -22.26
CA GLU A 206 43.36 23.32 -21.39
C GLU A 206 42.26 22.97 -20.38
N ASN A 207 41.60 23.98 -19.78
CA ASN A 207 40.46 23.76 -18.90
C ASN A 207 39.26 23.13 -19.63
N ILE A 208 38.95 23.55 -20.85
CA ILE A 208 37.87 22.96 -21.66
C ILE A 208 38.20 21.50 -22.03
N GLN A 209 39.45 21.20 -22.37
CA GLN A 209 39.89 19.83 -22.61
C GLN A 209 39.75 18.97 -21.34
N ASN A 210 40.13 19.50 -20.18
CA ASN A 210 39.94 18.82 -18.90
C ASN A 210 38.46 18.56 -18.62
N ILE A 211 37.57 19.55 -18.86
CA ILE A 211 36.11 19.37 -18.73
C ILE A 211 35.58 18.28 -19.67
N SER A 212 36.07 18.23 -20.92
CA SER A 212 35.65 17.18 -21.87
C SER A 212 36.07 15.78 -21.41
N LYS A 213 37.24 15.67 -20.76
CA LYS A 213 37.72 14.43 -20.15
C LYS A 213 36.84 14.02 -18.96
N TYR A 214 36.53 14.94 -18.05
CA TYR A 214 35.60 14.68 -16.94
C TYR A 214 34.22 14.24 -17.44
N ASN A 215 33.70 14.86 -18.50
CA ASN A 215 32.42 14.43 -19.10
C ASN A 215 32.48 13.01 -19.68
N SER A 216 33.64 12.58 -20.19
CA SER A 216 33.84 11.21 -20.68
C SER A 216 33.90 10.20 -19.52
N GLU A 217 34.51 10.57 -18.41
CA GLU A 217 34.55 9.78 -17.17
C GLU A 217 33.14 9.66 -16.56
N ASP A 218 32.38 10.76 -16.51
CA ASP A 218 30.97 10.77 -16.08
C ASP A 218 30.11 9.85 -16.95
N LYS A 219 30.34 9.80 -18.27
CA LYS A 219 29.62 8.88 -19.15
C LYS A 219 29.94 7.42 -18.82
N ASN A 220 31.18 7.12 -18.46
CA ASN A 220 31.60 5.77 -18.07
C ASN A 220 31.03 5.37 -16.72
N ILE A 221 31.09 6.27 -15.72
CA ILE A 221 30.47 6.09 -14.40
C ILE A 221 28.96 5.85 -14.54
N ASN A 222 28.28 6.62 -15.38
CA ASN A 222 26.85 6.42 -15.63
C ASN A 222 26.53 5.07 -16.29
N ALA A 223 27.41 4.58 -17.17
CA ALA A 223 27.26 3.25 -17.76
C ALA A 223 27.45 2.13 -16.71
N GLU A 224 28.38 2.29 -15.79
CA GLU A 224 28.57 1.37 -14.65
C GLU A 224 27.38 1.41 -13.69
N ILE A 225 26.89 2.60 -13.32
CA ILE A 225 25.68 2.77 -12.50
C ILE A 225 24.49 2.07 -13.16
N LYS A 226 24.37 2.16 -14.49
CA LYS A 226 23.32 1.46 -15.23
C LYS A 226 23.44 -0.06 -15.10
N LYS A 227 24.65 -0.62 -15.30
CA LYS A 227 24.90 -2.07 -15.11
C LYS A 227 24.61 -2.53 -13.68
N ILE A 228 25.00 -1.74 -12.68
CA ILE A 228 24.72 -2.04 -11.26
C ILE A 228 23.23 -2.05 -11.00
N LYS A 229 22.46 -1.09 -11.53
CA LYS A 229 21.00 -1.06 -11.39
C LYS A 229 20.33 -2.26 -12.05
N GLU A 230 20.79 -2.68 -13.22
CA GLU A 230 20.28 -3.87 -13.90
C GLU A 230 20.56 -5.15 -13.08
N SER A 231 21.78 -5.29 -12.55
CA SER A 231 22.15 -6.39 -11.65
C SER A 231 21.31 -6.39 -10.36
N LEU A 232 21.11 -5.22 -9.74
CA LEU A 232 20.27 -5.07 -8.56
C LEU A 232 18.81 -5.49 -8.83
N THR A 233 18.29 -5.13 -10.00
CA THR A 233 16.93 -5.52 -10.42
C THR A 233 16.82 -7.05 -10.50
N GLN A 234 17.78 -7.73 -11.12
CA GLN A 234 17.81 -9.20 -11.18
C GLN A 234 17.88 -9.85 -9.79
N VAL A 235 18.63 -9.27 -8.86
CA VAL A 235 18.69 -9.77 -7.48
C VAL A 235 17.35 -9.59 -6.78
N ILE A 236 16.68 -8.46 -6.95
CA ILE A 236 15.35 -8.20 -6.39
C ILE A 236 14.34 -9.24 -6.93
N ASP A 237 14.34 -9.49 -8.24
CA ASP A 237 13.45 -10.46 -8.86
C ASP A 237 13.65 -11.87 -8.28
N ARG A 238 14.90 -12.30 -8.10
CA ARG A 238 15.22 -13.59 -7.44
C ARG A 238 14.75 -13.64 -5.99
N VAL A 239 14.88 -12.54 -5.24
CA VAL A 239 14.40 -12.47 -3.85
C VAL A 239 12.88 -12.58 -3.79
N ILE A 240 12.17 -11.95 -4.73
CA ILE A 240 10.71 -12.06 -4.85
C ILE A 240 10.31 -13.51 -5.16
N GLU A 241 11.00 -14.16 -6.10
CA GLU A 241 10.76 -15.57 -6.45
C GLU A 241 10.97 -16.50 -5.24
N TYR A 242 12.09 -16.35 -4.52
CA TYR A 242 12.36 -17.13 -3.32
C TYR A 242 11.31 -16.89 -2.23
N LYS A 243 10.90 -15.64 -2.01
CA LYS A 243 9.84 -15.32 -1.07
C LYS A 243 8.54 -16.03 -1.42
N SER A 244 8.17 -16.04 -2.70
CA SER A 244 6.97 -16.75 -3.19
C SER A 244 7.07 -18.25 -2.91
N TYR A 245 8.18 -18.87 -3.29
CA TYR A 245 8.44 -20.29 -3.06
C TYR A 245 8.38 -20.67 -1.57
N PHE A 246 9.01 -19.89 -0.69
CA PHE A 246 8.97 -20.16 0.75
C PHE A 246 7.57 -19.97 1.34
N THR A 247 6.81 -18.97 0.86
CA THR A 247 5.44 -18.73 1.30
C THR A 247 4.53 -19.91 0.93
N GLU A 248 4.63 -20.41 -0.31
CA GLU A 248 3.88 -21.58 -0.77
C GLU A 248 4.23 -22.83 0.05
N LYS A 249 5.52 -23.07 0.27
CA LYS A 249 5.98 -24.22 1.07
C LYS A 249 5.49 -24.14 2.52
N LEU A 250 5.47 -22.94 3.11
CA LEU A 250 4.98 -22.71 4.47
C LEU A 250 3.47 -22.94 4.56
N ASN A 251 2.70 -22.45 3.60
CA ASN A 251 1.25 -22.66 3.52
C ASN A 251 0.92 -24.15 3.41
N LYS A 252 1.59 -24.87 2.50
CA LYS A 252 1.39 -26.32 2.35
C LYS A 252 1.69 -27.08 3.65
N THR A 253 2.78 -26.73 4.33
CA THR A 253 3.15 -27.35 5.60
C THR A 253 2.10 -27.05 6.68
N ASN A 254 1.54 -25.84 6.68
CA ASN A 254 0.47 -25.46 7.62
C ASN A 254 -0.83 -26.24 7.33
N GLU A 255 -1.21 -26.39 6.07
CA GLU A 255 -2.37 -27.20 5.67
C GLU A 255 -2.23 -28.67 6.08
N GLU A 256 -1.05 -29.27 5.88
CA GLU A 256 -0.73 -30.64 6.32
C GLU A 256 -0.82 -30.78 7.85
N LEU A 257 -0.35 -29.77 8.60
CA LEU A 257 -0.43 -29.76 10.06
C LEU A 257 -1.87 -29.63 10.55
N GLU A 258 -2.65 -28.72 9.96
CA GLU A 258 -4.06 -28.54 10.28
C GLU A 258 -4.88 -29.80 9.98
N GLN A 259 -4.58 -30.48 8.88
CA GLN A 259 -5.20 -31.77 8.56
C GLN A 259 -4.89 -32.82 9.64
N LYS A 260 -3.61 -32.99 10.00
CA LYS A 260 -3.24 -33.93 11.07
C LYS A 260 -3.93 -33.59 12.38
N LEU A 261 -4.02 -32.31 12.74
CA LEU A 261 -4.74 -31.87 13.95
C LEU A 261 -6.23 -32.21 13.92
N ARG A 262 -6.89 -32.11 12.75
CA ARG A 262 -8.29 -32.55 12.58
C ARG A 262 -8.42 -34.06 12.81
N GLU A 263 -7.56 -34.87 12.17
CA GLU A 263 -7.55 -36.33 12.33
C GLU A 263 -7.33 -36.76 13.80
N TYR A 264 -6.42 -36.09 14.51
CA TYR A 264 -6.19 -36.33 15.93
C TYR A 264 -7.42 -35.99 16.79
N ARG A 265 -8.12 -34.89 16.50
CA ARG A 265 -9.35 -34.50 17.23
C ARG A 265 -10.46 -35.51 17.01
N GLU A 266 -10.72 -35.90 15.76
CA GLU A 266 -11.73 -36.91 15.43
C GLU A 266 -11.44 -38.26 16.12
N THR A 267 -10.16 -38.67 16.14
CA THR A 267 -9.74 -39.89 16.83
C THR A 267 -9.97 -39.79 18.34
N ALA A 268 -9.64 -38.64 18.95
CA ALA A 268 -9.84 -38.40 20.38
C ALA A 268 -11.34 -38.38 20.75
N GLU A 269 -12.18 -37.77 19.93
CA GLU A 269 -13.64 -37.75 20.10
C GLU A 269 -14.23 -39.16 20.02
N LYS A 270 -13.85 -39.94 18.98
CA LYS A 270 -14.27 -41.34 18.82
C LYS A 270 -13.86 -42.20 20.03
N ASN A 271 -12.64 -42.03 20.51
CA ASN A 271 -12.15 -42.76 21.69
C ASN A 271 -12.91 -42.36 22.96
N THR A 272 -13.26 -41.08 23.11
CA THR A 272 -14.06 -40.57 24.23
C THR A 272 -15.48 -41.15 24.19
N GLN A 273 -16.10 -41.21 23.02
CA GLN A 273 -17.42 -41.80 22.82
C GLN A 273 -17.42 -43.32 23.08
N LEU A 274 -16.38 -44.02 22.63
CA LEU A 274 -16.19 -45.45 22.90
C LEU A 274 -16.06 -45.71 24.40
N LEU A 275 -15.28 -44.89 25.10
CA LEU A 275 -15.10 -44.99 26.54
C LEU A 275 -16.41 -44.73 27.29
N ALA A 276 -17.19 -43.72 26.88
CA ALA A 276 -18.51 -43.45 27.44
C ALA A 276 -19.47 -44.63 27.25
N SER A 277 -19.54 -45.17 26.03
CA SER A 277 -20.38 -46.34 25.69
C SER A 277 -19.96 -47.58 26.49
N SER A 278 -18.65 -47.81 26.65
CA SER A 278 -18.11 -48.91 27.46
C SER A 278 -18.47 -48.77 28.95
N LYS A 279 -18.45 -47.54 29.48
CA LYS A 279 -18.86 -47.27 30.87
C LYS A 279 -20.35 -47.51 31.08
N GLU A 280 -21.19 -47.03 30.15
CA GLU A 280 -22.65 -47.21 30.21
C GLU A 280 -23.05 -48.70 30.14
N LEU A 281 -22.40 -49.47 29.26
CA LEU A 281 -22.61 -50.91 29.17
C LEU A 281 -22.20 -51.64 30.45
N SER A 282 -21.08 -51.22 31.07
CA SER A 282 -20.63 -51.77 32.35
C SER A 282 -21.58 -51.44 33.49
N LEU A 283 -22.09 -50.20 33.54
CA LEU A 283 -23.08 -49.76 34.51
C LEU A 283 -24.40 -50.55 34.36
N THR A 284 -24.88 -50.70 33.14
CA THR A 284 -26.11 -51.45 32.83
C THR A 284 -25.99 -52.91 33.29
N ARG A 285 -24.84 -53.56 33.04
CA ARG A 285 -24.58 -54.93 33.52
C ARG A 285 -24.61 -55.01 35.05
N LEU A 286 -23.97 -54.05 35.72
CA LEU A 286 -23.97 -54.01 37.19
C LEU A 286 -25.39 -53.80 37.74
N THR A 287 -26.17 -52.89 37.15
CA THR A 287 -27.58 -52.66 37.52
C THR A 287 -28.42 -53.92 37.35
N GLN A 288 -28.27 -54.65 36.24
CA GLN A 288 -28.95 -55.92 36.00
C GLN A 288 -28.55 -57.00 37.03
N GLN A 289 -27.27 -57.06 37.40
CA GLN A 289 -26.81 -57.97 38.45
C GLN A 289 -27.40 -57.61 39.82
N CYS A 290 -27.44 -56.34 40.19
CA CYS A 290 -28.08 -55.89 41.43
C CYS A 290 -29.57 -56.25 41.46
N GLN A 291 -30.32 -55.97 40.38
CA GLN A 291 -31.73 -56.35 40.27
C GLN A 291 -31.95 -57.86 40.37
N HIS A 292 -31.07 -58.66 39.76
CA HIS A 292 -31.13 -60.12 39.87
C HIS A 292 -30.92 -60.58 41.32
N ILE A 293 -29.96 -59.99 42.03
CA ILE A 293 -29.70 -60.27 43.45
C ILE A 293 -30.89 -59.86 44.31
N GLU A 294 -31.45 -58.66 44.11
CA GLU A 294 -32.64 -58.18 44.82
C GLU A 294 -33.83 -59.11 44.65
N ASN A 295 -34.12 -59.51 43.40
CA ASN A 295 -35.20 -60.46 43.11
C ASN A 295 -34.97 -61.81 43.81
N LYS A 296 -33.72 -62.28 43.88
CA LYS A 296 -33.38 -63.52 44.59
C LYS A 296 -33.55 -63.39 46.10
N ILE A 297 -33.21 -62.25 46.70
CA ILE A 297 -33.45 -61.96 48.12
C ILE A 297 -34.95 -61.99 48.40
N VAL A 298 -35.76 -61.30 47.60
CA VAL A 298 -37.22 -61.31 47.74
C VAL A 298 -37.80 -62.72 47.64
N GLN A 299 -37.31 -63.54 46.70
CA GLN A 299 -37.71 -64.95 46.59
C GLN A 299 -37.33 -65.77 47.83
N MET A 300 -36.13 -65.57 48.37
CA MET A 300 -35.68 -66.23 49.59
C MET A 300 -36.54 -65.82 50.80
N ASP A 301 -36.89 -64.55 50.92
CA ASP A 301 -37.77 -64.04 51.98
C ASP A 301 -39.18 -64.65 51.87
N MET A 302 -39.73 -64.74 50.67
CA MET A 302 -41.01 -65.42 50.43
C MET A 302 -40.94 -66.91 50.82
N GLN A 303 -39.87 -67.61 50.46
CA GLN A 303 -39.66 -69.01 50.86
C GLN A 303 -39.52 -69.17 52.37
N LEU A 304 -38.81 -68.26 53.04
CA LEU A 304 -38.64 -68.26 54.49
C LEU A 304 -39.98 -68.02 55.20
N ALA A 305 -40.75 -67.03 54.74
CA ALA A 305 -42.09 -66.74 55.26
C ALA A 305 -43.03 -67.95 55.10
N ALA A 306 -42.99 -68.62 53.96
CA ALA A 306 -43.77 -69.85 53.73
C ALA A 306 -43.37 -70.98 54.69
N LYS A 307 -42.07 -71.17 54.93
CA LYS A 307 -41.56 -72.15 55.91
C LYS A 307 -41.98 -71.82 57.34
N LEU A 308 -41.90 -70.55 57.74
CA LEU A 308 -42.38 -70.09 59.06
C LEU A 308 -43.88 -70.36 59.22
N GLN A 309 -44.69 -70.02 58.21
CA GLN A 309 -46.13 -70.29 58.23
C GLN A 309 -46.43 -71.80 58.33
N GLN A 310 -45.63 -72.64 57.67
CA GLN A 310 -45.74 -74.09 57.78
C GLN A 310 -45.39 -74.58 59.20
N GLN A 311 -44.32 -74.06 59.79
CA GLN A 311 -43.95 -74.38 61.18
C GLN A 311 -45.04 -73.94 62.17
N ASP A 312 -45.61 -72.74 62.01
CA ASP A 312 -46.72 -72.25 62.85
C ASP A 312 -47.98 -73.12 62.74
N LYS A 313 -48.26 -73.67 61.55
CA LYS A 313 -49.34 -74.66 61.38
C LYS A 313 -49.03 -75.93 62.16
N THR A 314 -47.82 -76.48 62.03
CA THR A 314 -47.39 -77.68 62.76
C THR A 314 -47.44 -77.47 64.28
N ILE A 315 -46.97 -76.32 64.77
CA ILE A 315 -47.03 -75.95 66.20
C ILE A 315 -48.48 -75.88 66.67
N ARG A 316 -49.39 -75.28 65.88
CA ARG A 316 -50.83 -75.27 66.21
C ARG A 316 -51.41 -76.67 66.29
N TYR A 317 -51.12 -77.55 65.32
CA TYR A 317 -51.57 -78.95 65.37
C TYR A 317 -51.04 -79.69 66.60
N LEU A 318 -49.77 -79.50 66.96
CA LEU A 318 -49.18 -80.08 68.18
C LEU A 318 -49.86 -79.54 69.44
N LYS A 319 -50.07 -78.22 69.54
CA LYS A 319 -50.78 -77.60 70.67
C LYS A 319 -52.20 -78.16 70.82
N THR A 320 -52.96 -78.27 69.73
CA THR A 320 -54.30 -78.88 69.73
C THR A 320 -54.23 -80.35 70.15
N GLY A 321 -53.26 -81.11 69.64
CA GLY A 321 -53.03 -82.50 70.06
C GLY A 321 -52.73 -82.65 71.56
N VAL A 322 -51.87 -81.79 72.10
CA VAL A 322 -51.56 -81.75 73.54
C VAL A 322 -52.79 -81.39 74.38
N ILE A 323 -53.59 -80.40 73.95
CA ILE A 323 -54.85 -80.07 74.62
C ILE A 323 -55.81 -81.27 74.61
N CYS A 324 -55.94 -81.98 73.48
CA CYS A 324 -56.76 -83.19 73.40
C CYS A 324 -56.26 -84.29 74.35
N LEU A 325 -54.94 -84.48 74.48
CA LEU A 325 -54.36 -85.43 75.44
C LEU A 325 -54.71 -85.07 76.89
N PHE A 326 -54.58 -83.79 77.27
CA PHE A 326 -54.98 -83.33 78.60
C PHE A 326 -56.48 -83.49 78.87
N LEU A 327 -57.33 -83.24 77.87
CA LEU A 327 -58.78 -83.47 77.99
C LEU A 327 -59.09 -84.97 78.16
N LEU A 328 -58.38 -85.84 77.44
CA LEU A 328 -58.55 -87.29 77.52
C LEU A 328 -58.05 -87.84 78.86
N GLU A 329 -56.93 -87.33 79.36
CA GLU A 329 -56.42 -87.61 80.71
C GLU A 329 -57.42 -87.15 81.80
N GLY A 330 -57.94 -85.93 81.68
CA GLY A 330 -58.97 -85.41 82.58
C GLY A 330 -60.25 -86.25 82.55
N PHE A 331 -60.67 -86.70 81.37
CA PHE A 331 -61.82 -87.59 81.21
C PHE A 331 -61.59 -88.98 81.85
N LEU A 332 -60.40 -89.56 81.67
CA LEU A 332 -60.02 -90.81 82.32
C LEU A 332 -60.01 -90.67 83.85
N LEU A 333 -59.44 -89.59 84.38
CA LEU A 333 -59.46 -89.28 85.82
C LEU A 333 -60.89 -89.12 86.37
N ALA A 334 -61.77 -88.48 85.61
CA ALA A 334 -63.18 -88.36 85.97
C ALA A 334 -63.88 -89.73 86.01
N ILE A 335 -63.64 -90.60 85.02
CA ILE A 335 -64.16 -91.98 85.03
C ILE A 335 -63.67 -92.73 86.28
N VAL A 336 -62.37 -92.69 86.56
CA VAL A 336 -61.78 -93.35 87.74
C VAL A 336 -62.40 -92.83 89.04
N SER A 337 -62.59 -91.52 89.15
CA SER A 337 -63.21 -90.89 90.33
C SER A 337 -64.66 -91.32 90.51
N VAL A 338 -65.46 -91.38 89.44
CA VAL A 338 -66.85 -91.87 89.47
C VAL A 338 -66.89 -93.34 89.87
N THR A 339 -66.00 -94.18 89.33
CA THR A 339 -65.93 -95.60 89.74
C THR A 339 -65.53 -95.76 91.20
N LEU A 340 -64.61 -94.94 91.72
CA LEU A 340 -64.24 -94.96 93.14
C LEU A 340 -65.37 -94.49 94.05
N LEU A 341 -66.11 -93.45 93.66
CA LEU A 341 -67.31 -92.99 94.39
C LEU A 341 -68.42 -94.04 94.40
N ALA A 342 -68.64 -94.74 93.29
CA ALA A 342 -69.58 -95.86 93.22
C ALA A 342 -69.18 -97.00 94.18
N ILE A 343 -67.88 -97.30 94.29
CA ILE A 343 -67.37 -98.30 95.25
C ILE A 343 -67.57 -97.84 96.71
N PHE A 344 -67.44 -96.54 97.00
CA PHE A 344 -67.55 -96.00 98.36
C PHE A 344 -69.00 -95.90 98.88
N PHE A 345 -69.99 -95.73 98.00
CA PHE A 345 -71.40 -95.67 98.37
C PHE A 345 -72.08 -97.05 98.52
N ASP A 346 -71.41 -98.13 98.10
CA ASP A 346 -71.86 -99.52 98.26
C ASP A 346 -71.27 -100.21 99.51
N SER A 347 -70.62 -99.44 100.40
CA SER A 347 -70.11 -99.86 101.72
C SER A 347 -70.80 -99.06 102.82
#